data_AF-A0AAE8TYN5-F1
#
_entry.id   AF-A0AAE8TYN5-F1
#
_cell.length_a   1.000
_cell.length_b   1.000
_cell.length_c   1.000
_cell.angle_alpha   90.00
_cell.angle_beta   90.00
_cell.angle_gamma   90.00
#
_symmetry.space_group_name_H-M   'P 1'
#
loop_
_entity.id
_entity.type
_entity.pdbx_description
1 polymer ?
#
loop_
_entity_poly.entity_id
_entity_poly.type
_entity_poly.pdbx_seq_one_letter_code
_entity_poly.pdbx_strand_id
1 'polypeptide(L)'
;MGEIKHFSKVDFSDPRSIQQIVSAAKADPGFWLMVKEREMERRTLAINTLTTVTSEVGSIAAERLTPSIAVLAEELVSRMFGTCSTATLANTQEALLQAAGAELRDVQLQNPGDSSSSDVDDR
;
A
#
# COMPACT_ATOMS: atom_id res chain seq x y z
N MET A 1 -2.89 -40.91 -18.20
CA MET A 1 -3.64 -39.69 -18.58
C MET A 1 -3.69 -38.84 -17.32
N GLY A 2 -2.77 -37.87 -17.20
CA GLY A 2 -2.60 -37.09 -15.97
C GLY A 2 -3.71 -36.06 -15.86
N GLU A 3 -4.48 -36.12 -14.79
CA GLU A 3 -5.57 -35.19 -14.50
C GLU A 3 -4.99 -33.79 -14.33
N ILE A 4 -5.26 -32.91 -15.31
CA ILE A 4 -4.94 -31.49 -15.18
C ILE A 4 -5.91 -30.95 -14.14
N LYS A 5 -5.42 -30.75 -12.91
CA LYS A 5 -6.17 -30.09 -11.85
C LYS A 5 -6.46 -28.68 -12.33
N HIS A 6 -7.66 -28.46 -12.85
CA HIS A 6 -8.21 -27.13 -13.04
C HIS A 6 -8.17 -26.46 -11.67
N PHE A 7 -7.31 -25.45 -11.51
CA PHE A 7 -7.40 -24.54 -10.39
C PHE A 7 -8.75 -23.84 -10.53
N SER A 8 -9.74 -24.39 -9.83
CA SER A 8 -11.08 -23.87 -9.73
C SER A 8 -10.98 -22.40 -9.37
N LYS A 9 -11.53 -21.56 -10.26
CA LYS A 9 -11.89 -20.15 -10.07
C LYS A 9 -11.67 -19.70 -8.63
N VAL A 10 -10.51 -19.10 -8.37
CA VAL A 10 -10.20 -18.57 -7.05
C VAL A 10 -11.29 -17.56 -6.72
N ASP A 11 -12.06 -17.82 -5.67
CA ASP A 11 -13.06 -16.88 -5.19
C ASP A 11 -12.31 -15.69 -4.61
N PHE A 12 -12.13 -14.67 -5.43
CA PHE A 12 -11.39 -13.46 -5.09
C PHE A 12 -12.04 -12.59 -4.00
N SER A 13 -13.19 -13.03 -3.49
CA SER A 13 -13.84 -12.45 -2.33
C SER A 13 -13.44 -13.17 -1.02
N ASP A 14 -12.64 -14.23 -1.09
CA ASP A 14 -12.12 -14.93 0.09
C ASP A 14 -11.01 -14.08 0.73
N PRO A 15 -11.12 -13.67 2.01
CA PRO A 15 -10.07 -12.96 2.72
C PRO A 15 -8.71 -13.68 2.71
N ARG A 16 -8.69 -15.02 2.58
CA ARG A 16 -7.44 -15.79 2.45
C ARG A 16 -6.70 -15.48 1.13
N SER A 17 -7.43 -15.28 0.04
CA SER A 17 -6.85 -14.94 -1.27
C SER A 17 -6.21 -13.55 -1.25
N ILE A 18 -6.87 -12.59 -0.61
CA ILE A 18 -6.35 -11.22 -0.40
C ILE A 18 -5.07 -11.26 0.44
N GLN A 19 -5.07 -12.06 1.52
CA GLN A 19 -3.87 -12.20 2.36
C GLN A 19 -2.69 -12.80 1.59
N GLN A 20 -2.93 -13.76 0.69
CA GLN A 20 -1.90 -14.31 -0.18
C GLN A 20 -1.35 -13.27 -1.14
N ILE A 21 -2.21 -12.42 -1.72
CA ILE A 21 -1.80 -11.32 -2.59
C ILE A 21 -0.91 -10.33 -1.83
N VAL A 22 -1.33 -9.88 -0.64
CA VAL A 22 -0.54 -8.97 0.20
C VAL A 22 0.80 -9.61 0.58
N SER A 23 0.81 -10.91 0.91
CA SER A 23 2.04 -11.62 1.25
C SER A 23 3.00 -11.71 0.05
N ALA A 24 2.46 -11.96 -1.15
CA ALA A 24 3.24 -11.97 -2.38
C ALA A 24 3.81 -10.58 -2.72
N ALA A 25 3.03 -9.51 -2.52
CA ALA A 25 3.50 -8.14 -2.68
C ALA A 25 4.69 -7.83 -1.75
N LYS A 26 4.59 -8.24 -0.48
CA LYS A 26 5.66 -8.04 0.52
C LYS A 26 6.92 -8.85 0.24
N ALA A 27 6.78 -10.00 -0.43
CA ALA A 27 7.90 -10.86 -0.78
C ALA A 27 8.76 -10.29 -1.93
N ASP A 28 8.24 -9.32 -2.69
CA ASP A 28 8.97 -8.55 -3.70
C ASP A 28 9.30 -7.15 -3.15
N PRO A 29 10.54 -6.90 -2.68
CA PRO A 29 10.89 -5.63 -2.04
C PRO A 29 10.73 -4.41 -2.96
N GLY A 30 10.98 -4.58 -4.26
CA GLY A 30 10.85 -3.50 -5.24
C GLY A 30 9.39 -3.14 -5.46
N PHE A 31 8.54 -4.15 -5.61
CA PHE A 31 7.09 -3.95 -5.70
C PHE A 31 6.53 -3.34 -4.42
N TRP A 32 6.93 -3.85 -3.25
CA TRP A 32 6.44 -3.36 -1.96
C TRP A 32 6.81 -1.90 -1.69
N LEU A 33 8.00 -1.47 -2.12
CA LEU A 33 8.40 -0.07 -2.03
C LEU A 33 7.47 0.83 -2.83
N MET A 34 7.15 0.46 -4.08
CA MET A 34 6.21 1.22 -4.92
C MET A 34 4.83 1.34 -4.27
N VAL A 35 4.32 0.26 -3.65
CA VAL A 35 3.04 0.30 -2.92
C VAL A 35 3.09 1.28 -1.74
N LYS A 36 4.19 1.27 -0.96
CA LYS A 36 4.39 2.21 0.16
C LYS A 36 4.42 3.66 -0.30
N GLU A 37 5.08 3.95 -1.42
CA GLU A 37 5.09 5.30 -2.01
C GLU A 37 3.68 5.78 -2.36
N ARG A 38 2.80 4.90 -2.87
CA ARG A 38 1.39 5.26 -3.18
C ARG A 38 0.56 5.51 -1.94
N GLU A 39 0.80 4.77 -0.86
CA GLU A 39 0.15 5.07 0.42
C GLU A 39 0.63 6.42 0.99
N MET A 40 1.91 6.74 0.86
CA MET A 40 2.46 8.04 1.26
C MET A 40 1.88 9.18 0.42
N GLU A 41 1.80 9.02 -0.90
CA GLU A 41 1.13 9.97 -1.80
C GLU A 41 -0.33 10.19 -1.39
N ARG A 42 -1.10 9.11 -1.18
CA ARG A 42 -2.50 9.20 -0.77
C ARG A 42 -2.67 9.97 0.54
N ARG A 43 -1.78 9.77 1.51
CA ARG A 43 -1.77 10.52 2.78
C ARG A 43 -1.45 12.00 2.56
N THR A 44 -0.43 12.32 1.77
CA THR A 44 -0.06 13.71 1.45
C THR A 44 -1.22 14.44 0.78
N LEU A 45 -1.89 13.79 -0.19
CA LEU A 45 -3.07 14.34 -0.83
C LEU A 45 -4.22 14.55 0.17
N ALA A 46 -4.49 13.58 1.05
CA ALA A 46 -5.54 13.73 2.07
C ALA A 46 -5.25 14.88 3.04
N ILE A 47 -3.99 15.04 3.48
CA ILE A 47 -3.56 16.16 4.32
C ILE A 47 -3.76 17.48 3.56
N ASN A 48 -3.27 17.57 2.33
CA ASN A 48 -3.42 18.78 1.51
C ASN A 48 -4.91 19.13 1.31
N THR A 49 -5.79 18.15 1.08
CA THR A 49 -7.23 18.43 0.98
C THR A 49 -7.81 18.98 2.28
N LEU A 50 -7.38 18.47 3.43
CA LEU A 50 -7.81 18.97 4.74
C LEU A 50 -7.30 20.41 5.00
N THR A 51 -6.06 20.70 4.60
CA THR A 51 -5.44 22.03 4.74
C THR A 51 -5.99 23.04 3.72
N THR A 52 -6.40 22.60 2.53
CA THR A 52 -6.99 23.47 1.49
C THR A 52 -8.39 23.96 1.89
N VAL A 53 -9.14 23.19 2.69
CA VAL A 53 -10.40 23.67 3.30
C VAL A 53 -10.16 24.84 4.26
N THR A 54 -8.92 25.03 4.74
CA THR A 54 -8.52 26.14 5.63
C THR A 54 -7.76 27.26 4.93
N SER A 55 -7.30 27.09 3.68
CA SER A 55 -6.56 28.11 2.95
C SER A 55 -6.83 28.01 1.45
N GLU A 56 -7.48 29.05 0.92
CA GLU A 56 -7.78 29.24 -0.49
C GLU A 56 -6.51 29.55 -1.29
N VAL A 57 -5.60 28.58 -1.42
CA VAL A 57 -4.43 28.71 -2.28
C VAL A 57 -4.24 27.44 -3.09
N GLY A 58 -4.62 27.55 -4.37
CA GLY A 58 -3.98 26.89 -5.51
C GLY A 58 -3.82 25.37 -5.41
N SER A 59 -4.78 24.65 -5.99
CA SER A 59 -4.66 23.24 -6.41
C SER A 59 -3.47 23.06 -7.36
N ILE A 60 -2.26 22.91 -6.81
CA ILE A 60 -1.16 22.30 -7.55
C ILE A 60 -1.53 20.82 -7.59
N ALA A 61 -2.02 20.36 -8.73
CA ALA A 61 -2.22 18.95 -9.01
C ALA A 61 -0.86 18.27 -8.81
N ALA A 62 -0.61 17.76 -7.60
CA ALA A 62 0.59 17.02 -7.29
C ALA A 62 0.69 15.92 -8.35
N GLU A 63 1.79 15.91 -9.08
CA GLU A 63 2.06 14.97 -10.14
C GLU A 63 1.90 13.56 -9.58
N ARG A 64 0.87 12.86 -10.01
CA ARG A 64 0.55 11.54 -9.46
C ARG A 64 1.66 10.58 -9.82
N LEU A 65 2.12 9.81 -8.84
CA LEU A 65 3.16 8.83 -9.05
C LEU A 65 2.67 7.74 -10.01
N THR A 66 3.53 7.42 -10.97
CA THR A 66 3.30 6.37 -11.98
C THR A 66 4.22 5.17 -11.72
N PRO A 67 3.74 3.93 -11.82
CA PRO A 67 2.34 3.52 -12.09
C PRO A 67 1.41 3.77 -10.89
N SER A 68 0.10 3.83 -11.14
CA SER A 68 -0.90 4.01 -10.07
C SER A 68 -1.08 2.74 -9.24
N ILE A 69 -1.70 2.83 -8.06
CA ILE A 69 -1.99 1.65 -7.23
C ILE A 69 -2.90 0.63 -7.94
N ALA A 70 -3.80 1.09 -8.81
CA ALA A 70 -4.65 0.22 -9.60
C ALA A 70 -3.83 -0.62 -10.59
N VAL A 71 -2.87 0.00 -11.27
CA VAL A 71 -1.97 -0.71 -12.21
C VAL A 71 -1.10 -1.72 -11.46
N LEU A 72 -0.53 -1.32 -10.32
CA LEU A 72 0.27 -2.22 -9.48
C LEU A 72 -0.55 -3.44 -9.01
N ALA A 73 -1.78 -3.22 -8.53
CA ALA A 73 -2.66 -4.29 -8.09
C ALA A 73 -3.09 -5.21 -9.25
N GLU A 74 -3.38 -4.64 -10.42
CA GLU A 74 -3.76 -5.41 -11.61
C GLU A 74 -2.60 -6.29 -12.11
N GLU A 75 -1.39 -5.75 -12.19
CA GLU A 75 -0.19 -6.50 -12.57
C GLU A 75 0.08 -7.65 -11.59
N LEU A 76 -0.04 -7.40 -10.28
CA LEU A 76 0.18 -8.41 -9.25
C LEU A 76 -0.87 -9.53 -9.33
N VAL A 77 -2.15 -9.17 -9.40
CA VAL A 77 -3.25 -10.15 -9.47
C VAL A 77 -3.19 -10.94 -10.78
N SER A 78 -2.89 -10.28 -11.90
CA SER A 78 -2.75 -10.95 -13.20
C SER A 78 -1.55 -11.90 -13.20
N ARG A 79 -0.45 -11.55 -12.55
CA ARG A 79 0.72 -12.44 -12.39
C ARG A 79 0.39 -13.69 -11.55
N MET A 80 -0.43 -13.54 -10.52
CA MET A 80 -0.77 -14.64 -9.61
C MET A 80 -1.92 -15.54 -10.11
N PHE A 81 -2.93 -14.95 -10.74
CA PHE A 81 -4.21 -15.62 -11.04
C PHE A 81 -4.65 -15.49 -12.51
N GLY A 82 -3.87 -14.82 -13.35
CA GLY A 82 -4.12 -14.68 -14.78
C GLY A 82 -5.10 -13.57 -15.15
N THR A 83 -6.30 -13.56 -14.55
CA THR A 83 -7.32 -12.53 -14.81
C THR A 83 -7.73 -11.81 -13.55
N CYS A 84 -7.75 -10.47 -13.60
CA CYS A 84 -8.19 -9.63 -12.50
C CYS A 84 -9.64 -9.19 -12.74
N SER A 85 -10.56 -9.54 -11.82
CA SER A 85 -11.89 -8.95 -11.83
C SER A 85 -11.85 -7.54 -11.21
N THR A 86 -12.73 -6.62 -11.64
CA THR A 86 -12.78 -5.26 -11.08
C THR A 86 -13.07 -5.25 -9.57
N ALA A 87 -13.89 -6.19 -9.10
CA ALA A 87 -14.21 -6.31 -7.67
C ALA A 87 -12.99 -6.76 -6.86
N THR A 88 -12.23 -7.73 -7.37
CA THR A 88 -10.94 -8.17 -6.80
C THR A 88 -9.94 -7.02 -6.76
N LEU A 89 -9.91 -6.22 -7.83
CA LEU A 89 -8.93 -5.15 -7.99
C LEU A 89 -9.12 -4.07 -6.93
N ALA A 90 -10.35 -3.66 -6.66
CA ALA A 90 -10.65 -2.66 -5.63
C ALA A 90 -10.25 -3.15 -4.23
N ASN A 91 -10.65 -4.37 -3.86
CA ASN A 91 -10.31 -4.97 -2.56
C ASN A 91 -8.79 -5.14 -2.39
N THR A 92 -8.10 -5.51 -3.46
CA THR A 92 -6.64 -5.66 -3.45
C THR A 92 -5.93 -4.33 -3.26
N GLN A 93 -6.36 -3.29 -3.99
CA GLN A 93 -5.81 -1.94 -3.81
C GLN A 93 -5.94 -1.47 -2.36
N GLU A 94 -7.13 -1.61 -1.78
CA GLU A 94 -7.37 -1.23 -0.39
C GLU A 94 -6.50 -2.04 0.58
N ALA A 95 -6.44 -3.37 0.43
CA ALA A 95 -5.64 -4.22 1.30
C ALA A 95 -4.15 -3.90 1.24
N LEU A 96 -3.62 -3.59 0.03
CA LEU A 96 -2.23 -3.18 -0.15
C LEU A 96 -1.93 -1.86 0.56
N LEU A 97 -2.79 -0.85 0.40
CA LEU A 97 -2.64 0.45 1.05
C LEU A 97 -2.76 0.35 2.57
N GLN A 98 -3.72 -0.43 3.08
CA GLN A 98 -3.87 -0.68 4.52
C GLN A 98 -2.64 -1.37 5.11
N ALA A 99 -2.12 -2.41 4.44
CA ALA A 99 -0.95 -3.15 4.89
C ALA A 99 0.32 -2.29 4.85
N ALA A 100 0.54 -1.52 3.78
CA ALA A 100 1.64 -0.57 3.69
C ALA A 100 1.52 0.53 4.75
N GLY A 101 0.30 1.01 4.98
CA GLY A 101 0.01 2.04 5.95
C GLY A 101 0.18 1.59 7.41
N ALA A 102 -0.02 0.31 7.72
CA ALA A 102 0.33 -0.27 9.01
C ALA A 102 1.85 -0.30 9.21
N GLU A 103 2.59 -0.85 8.26
CA GLU A 103 4.06 -0.92 8.38
C GLU A 103 4.73 0.45 8.48
N LEU A 104 4.26 1.43 7.70
CA LEU A 104 4.81 2.79 7.76
C LEU A 104 4.59 3.43 9.14
N ARG A 105 3.48 3.12 9.82
CA ARG A 105 3.25 3.59 11.20
C ARG A 105 4.13 2.86 12.20
N ASP A 106 4.31 1.56 12.03
CA ASP A 106 5.17 0.74 12.91
C ASP A 106 6.63 1.20 12.83
N VAL A 107 7.14 1.50 11.63
CA VAL A 107 8.49 2.08 11.44
C VAL A 107 8.60 3.44 12.13
N GLN A 108 7.57 4.27 12.07
CA GLN A 108 7.57 5.59 12.68
C GLN A 108 7.48 5.53 14.21
N LEU A 109 6.83 4.50 14.76
CA LEU A 109 6.80 4.20 16.20
C LEU A 109 8.09 3.56 16.72
N GLN A 110 8.86 2.88 15.86
CA GLN A 110 10.17 2.30 16.19
C GLN A 110 11.32 3.31 16.08
N ASN A 111 11.06 4.48 15.49
CA ASN A 111 11.97 5.63 15.43
C ASN A 111 11.43 6.82 16.28
N PRO A 112 11.02 6.63 17.55
CA PRO A 112 10.81 7.77 18.44
C PRO A 112 12.22 8.26 18.76
N GLY A 113 12.63 9.35 18.13
CA GLY A 113 14.04 9.75 18.05
C GLY A 113 14.82 9.52 19.34
N ASP A 114 16.09 9.17 19.16
CA ASP A 114 17.20 9.30 20.10
C ASP A 114 17.15 10.66 20.82
N SER A 115 16.22 10.82 21.76
CA SER A 115 16.30 11.82 22.81
C SER A 115 17.09 11.14 23.91
N SER A 116 18.38 10.89 23.63
CA SER A 116 19.38 10.77 24.68
C SER A 116 19.33 12.07 25.46
N SER A 117 18.53 12.03 26.51
CA SER A 117 18.64 12.89 27.68
C SER A 117 20.04 12.70 28.24
N SER A 118 21.03 13.44 27.73
CA SER A 118 22.30 13.60 28.43
C SER A 118 22.14 14.78 29.40
N ASP A 119 21.92 14.41 30.65
CA ASP A 119 22.43 15.08 31.84
C ASP A 119 23.58 16.06 31.56
N VAL A 120 23.40 17.30 32.00
CA VAL A 120 24.51 18.15 32.45
C VAL A 120 24.01 18.92 33.67
N ASP A 121 24.16 18.25 34.81
CA ASP A 121 24.24 18.83 36.14
C ASP A 121 25.52 19.70 36.18
N ASP A 122 25.38 21.03 36.15
CA ASP A 122 26.49 21.97 36.37
C ASP A 122 26.12 22.90 37.54
N ARG A 123 26.48 22.37 38.72
CA ARG A 123 27.02 23.00 39.95
C ARG A 123 26.84 24.50 40.21
#